data_AF-A0A927JEM1-F1
#
_entry.id   AF-A0A927JEM1-F1
#
_cell.length_a   1.000
_cell.length_b   1.000
_cell.length_c   1.000
_cell.angle_alpha   90.00
_cell.angle_beta   90.00
_cell.angle_gamma   90.00
#
_symmetry.space_group_name_H-M   'P 1'
#
loop_
_entity.id
_entity.type
_entity.pdbx_description
1 polymer ?
#
loop_
_entity_poly.entity_id
_entity_poly.type
_entity_poly.pdbx_seq_one_letter_code
_entity_poly.pdbx_strand_id
1 'polypeptide(L)'
;MRLFLASYRLGGAGSGLARLVPEPRRAAVVANATDAWPAAAREWAVRSEMQMLASVGITAHELDLRDHIGDPEGVRAVLDRSDVVWLRGGNTFVLRSRLAQSGADAIITELVRDGRIVYG
;
A
#
# COMPACT_ATOMS: atom_id res chain seq x y z
N MET A 1 -1.66 -12.78 -11.21
CA MET A 1 -0.80 -11.77 -10.54
C MET A 1 -0.79 -10.46 -11.32
N ARG A 2 -0.94 -9.31 -10.65
CA ARG A 2 -0.92 -7.95 -11.24
C ARG A 2 -0.03 -7.05 -10.38
N LEU A 3 1.07 -6.56 -10.94
CA LEU A 3 2.08 -5.76 -10.22
C LEU A 3 2.34 -4.44 -10.97
N PHE A 4 2.45 -3.35 -10.24
CA PHE A 4 2.97 -2.08 -10.71
C PHE A 4 4.21 -1.74 -9.87
N LEU A 5 5.40 -1.87 -10.44
CA LEU A 5 6.65 -1.59 -9.72
C LEU A 5 7.28 -0.34 -10.30
N ALA A 6 7.39 0.71 -9.49
CA ALA A 6 7.95 1.99 -9.90
C ALA A 6 9.11 2.41 -8.98
N SER A 7 10.12 3.05 -9.58
CA SER A 7 11.26 3.58 -8.83
C SER A 7 10.91 4.80 -7.98
N TYR A 8 9.98 5.63 -8.45
CA TYR A 8 9.51 6.82 -7.73
C TYR A 8 8.07 7.16 -8.08
N ARG A 9 7.18 7.08 -7.08
CA ARG A 9 5.74 7.36 -7.20
C ARG A 9 5.17 6.64 -8.44
N LEU A 10 4.42 7.35 -9.27
CA LEU A 10 3.83 6.85 -10.50
C LEU A 10 4.80 6.83 -11.71
N GLY A 11 6.01 7.38 -11.56
CA GLY A 11 6.96 7.56 -12.66
C GLY A 11 6.35 8.28 -13.88
N GLY A 12 6.92 8.03 -15.06
CA GLY A 12 6.34 8.47 -16.35
C GLY A 12 5.14 7.62 -16.80
N ALA A 13 4.77 6.60 -16.02
CA ALA A 13 3.74 5.61 -16.36
C ALA A 13 2.50 5.75 -15.46
N GLY A 14 2.16 6.96 -15.00
CA GLY A 14 1.14 7.12 -13.96
C GLY A 14 -0.27 6.66 -14.32
N SER A 15 -0.63 6.63 -15.60
CA SER A 15 -1.87 5.98 -16.06
C SER A 15 -1.81 4.45 -16.02
N GLY A 16 -0.63 3.86 -15.88
CA GLY A 16 -0.40 2.42 -15.89
C GLY A 16 -1.02 1.71 -14.70
N LEU A 17 -0.93 2.30 -13.50
CA LEU A 17 -1.57 1.75 -12.30
C LEU A 17 -3.10 1.69 -12.47
N ALA A 18 -3.73 2.80 -12.88
CA ALA A 18 -5.18 2.86 -13.05
C ALA A 18 -5.72 1.85 -14.10
N ARG A 19 -4.92 1.52 -15.13
CA ARG A 19 -5.28 0.51 -16.14
C ARG A 19 -5.26 -0.93 -15.62
N LEU A 20 -4.52 -1.21 -14.53
CA LEU A 20 -4.46 -2.54 -13.92
C LEU A 20 -5.63 -2.83 -12.97
N VAL A 21 -6.35 -1.77 -12.57
CA VAL A 21 -7.35 -1.81 -11.50
C VAL A 21 -8.73 -1.54 -12.10
N PRO A 22 -9.67 -2.52 -12.05
CA PRO A 22 -11.05 -2.29 -12.44
C PRO A 22 -11.74 -1.31 -11.48
N GLU A 23 -12.78 -0.64 -11.94
CA GLU A 23 -13.62 0.23 -11.09
C GLU A 23 -14.56 -0.60 -10.19
N PRO A 24 -14.86 -0.16 -8.95
CA PRO A 24 -14.31 1.03 -8.28
C PRO A 24 -12.87 0.82 -7.82
N ARG A 25 -12.01 1.85 -7.91
CA ARG A 25 -10.59 1.74 -7.51
C ARG A 25 -10.34 2.20 -6.08
N ARG A 26 -10.13 1.26 -5.15
CA ARG A 26 -9.74 1.54 -3.75
C ARG A 26 -8.35 1.05 -3.43
N ALA A 27 -7.55 1.87 -2.77
CA ALA A 27 -6.20 1.52 -2.34
C ALA A 27 -6.06 1.56 -0.82
N ALA A 28 -5.39 0.54 -0.28
CA ALA A 28 -4.78 0.57 1.04
C ALA A 28 -3.31 1.00 0.89
N VAL A 29 -2.92 2.11 1.49
CA VAL A 29 -1.54 2.63 1.45
C VAL A 29 -0.80 2.20 2.71
N VAL A 30 0.29 1.47 2.53
CA VAL A 30 1.20 1.09 3.60
C VAL A 30 2.36 2.08 3.63
N ALA A 31 2.38 2.90 4.68
CA ALA A 31 3.33 3.99 4.83
C ALA A 31 4.58 3.67 5.67
N ASN A 32 4.65 2.45 6.17
CA ASN A 32 5.51 2.09 7.28
C ASN A 32 7.01 2.15 6.99
N ALA A 33 7.41 2.22 5.71
CA ALA A 33 8.80 2.49 5.32
C ALA A 33 9.33 3.84 5.85
N THR A 34 8.45 4.72 6.35
CA THR A 34 8.78 6.04 6.90
C THR A 34 8.54 6.16 8.40
N ASP A 35 8.37 5.05 9.13
CA ASP A 35 8.18 5.09 10.59
C ASP A 35 9.33 5.80 11.32
N ALA A 36 10.55 5.76 10.77
CA ALA A 36 11.73 6.38 11.36
C ALA A 36 11.85 7.89 11.08
N TRP A 37 10.94 8.47 10.28
CA TRP A 37 10.95 9.90 9.98
C TRP A 37 10.30 10.71 11.11
N PRO A 38 10.59 12.02 11.22
CA PRO A 38 9.83 12.91 12.08
C PRO A 38 8.33 12.84 11.79
N ALA A 39 7.49 12.93 12.82
CA ALA A 39 6.04 12.73 12.71
C ALA A 39 5.40 13.57 11.58
N ALA A 40 5.69 14.87 11.53
CA ALA A 40 5.19 15.76 10.49
C ALA A 40 5.62 15.34 9.06
N ALA A 41 6.84 14.81 8.91
CA ALA A 41 7.34 14.32 7.63
C ALA A 41 6.65 13.02 7.21
N ARG A 42 6.39 12.10 8.16
CA ARG A 42 5.60 10.89 7.92
C ARG A 42 4.18 11.24 7.47
N GLU A 43 3.50 12.11 8.23
CA GLU A 43 2.13 12.55 7.93
C GLU A 43 2.05 13.19 6.54
N TRP A 44 3.01 14.06 6.20
CA TRP A 44 3.09 14.63 4.86
C TRP A 44 3.25 13.56 3.80
N ALA A 45 4.10 12.56 4.05
CA ALA A 45 4.32 11.48 3.11
C ALA A 45 3.04 10.65 2.90
N VAL A 46 2.23 10.39 3.94
CA VAL A 46 0.94 9.69 3.80
C VAL A 46 0.03 10.52 2.89
N ARG A 47 -0.14 11.81 3.22
CA ARG A 47 -0.97 12.73 2.43
C ARG A 47 -0.52 12.80 0.97
N SER A 48 0.79 12.83 0.73
CA SER A 48 1.36 12.87 -0.62
C SER A 48 0.97 11.63 -1.44
N GLU A 49 0.98 10.44 -0.84
CA GLU A 49 0.55 9.21 -1.53
C GLU A 49 -0.95 9.24 -1.81
N MET A 50 -1.77 9.66 -0.84
CA MET A 50 -3.23 9.79 -1.03
C MET A 50 -3.58 10.75 -2.16
N GLN A 51 -2.95 11.93 -2.19
CA GLN A 51 -3.17 12.93 -3.24
C GLN A 51 -2.72 12.43 -4.62
N MET A 52 -1.59 11.73 -4.67
CA MET A 52 -1.08 11.15 -5.91
C MET A 52 -2.01 10.07 -6.46
N LEU A 53 -2.50 9.15 -5.62
CA LEU A 53 -3.45 8.12 -6.05
C LEU A 53 -4.80 8.72 -6.45
N ALA A 54 -5.28 9.74 -5.72
CA ALA A 54 -6.49 10.47 -6.08
C ALA A 54 -6.37 11.15 -7.45
N SER A 55 -5.19 11.66 -7.83
CA SER A 55 -4.95 12.30 -9.13
C SER A 55 -5.12 11.37 -10.33
N VAL A 56 -5.11 10.05 -10.10
CA VAL A 56 -5.35 9.01 -11.11
C VAL A 56 -6.66 8.24 -10.87
N GLY A 57 -7.56 8.82 -10.06
CA GLY A 57 -8.91 8.27 -9.84
C GLY A 57 -8.96 7.09 -8.88
N ILE A 58 -7.98 6.95 -7.97
CA ILE A 58 -7.95 5.89 -6.96
C ILE A 58 -8.25 6.50 -5.60
N THR A 59 -9.32 6.02 -4.95
CA THR A 59 -9.65 6.44 -3.58
C THR A 59 -8.78 5.65 -2.60
N ALA A 60 -8.00 6.35 -1.78
CA ALA A 60 -7.01 5.70 -0.92
C ALA A 60 -7.26 5.99 0.56
N HIS A 61 -6.89 5.04 1.41
CA HIS A 61 -6.82 5.17 2.85
C HIS A 61 -5.51 4.57 3.37
N GLU A 62 -5.04 5.03 4.52
CA GLU A 62 -3.85 4.45 5.14
C GLU A 62 -4.18 3.13 5.81
N LEU A 63 -3.36 2.12 5.56
CA LEU A 63 -3.27 0.89 6.33
C LEU A 63 -1.95 0.97 7.12
N ASP A 64 -2.03 1.46 8.35
CA ASP A 64 -0.86 1.56 9.22
C ASP A 64 -0.64 0.23 9.94
N LEU A 65 0.40 -0.51 9.55
CA LEU A 65 0.68 -1.83 10.12
C LEU A 65 1.06 -1.79 11.61
N ARG A 66 1.34 -0.61 12.18
CA ARG A 66 1.58 -0.45 13.62
C ARG A 66 0.33 -0.73 14.45
N ASP A 67 -0.85 -0.45 13.89
CA ASP A 67 -2.14 -0.65 14.56
C ASP A 67 -2.59 -2.12 14.50
N HIS A 68 -1.87 -2.98 13.76
CA HIS A 68 -2.20 -4.37 13.52
C HIS A 68 -1.11 -5.36 13.98
N ILE A 69 -0.25 -4.98 14.92
CA ILE A 69 0.74 -5.89 15.48
C ILE A 69 0.03 -7.03 16.21
N GLY A 70 0.24 -8.27 15.77
CA GLY A 70 -0.46 -9.44 16.30
C GLY A 70 -1.94 -9.55 15.86
N ASP A 71 -2.39 -8.73 14.92
CA ASP A 71 -3.75 -8.71 14.37
C ASP A 71 -3.75 -8.90 12.83
N PRO A 72 -3.41 -10.09 12.33
CA PRO A 72 -3.44 -10.37 10.90
C PRO A 72 -4.86 -10.32 10.31
N GLU A 73 -5.89 -10.60 11.10
CA GLU A 73 -7.29 -10.57 10.63
C GLU A 73 -7.76 -9.13 10.34
N GLY A 74 -7.34 -8.15 11.15
CA GLY A 74 -7.58 -6.73 10.85
C GLY A 74 -6.93 -6.30 9.54
N VAL A 75 -5.68 -6.71 9.27
CA VAL A 75 -5.02 -6.49 7.98
C VAL A 75 -5.82 -7.13 6.85
N ARG A 76 -6.23 -8.39 7.01
CA ARG A 76 -7.00 -9.14 6.01
C ARG A 76 -8.31 -8.43 5.67
N ALA A 77 -9.05 -7.98 6.67
CA ALA A 77 -10.31 -7.28 6.49
C ALA A 77 -10.15 -5.98 5.68
N VAL A 78 -9.05 -5.25 5.87
CA VAL A 78 -8.75 -4.06 5.07
C VAL A 78 -8.40 -4.41 3.63
N LEU A 79 -7.53 -5.40 3.43
CA LEU A 79 -7.06 -5.79 2.10
C LEU A 79 -8.16 -6.45 1.25
N ASP A 80 -9.08 -7.21 1.84
CA ASP A 80 -10.23 -7.81 1.12
C ASP A 80 -11.22 -6.75 0.59
N ARG A 81 -11.19 -5.53 1.14
CA ARG A 81 -12.01 -4.39 0.69
C ARG A 81 -11.24 -3.44 -0.23
N SER A 82 -10.00 -3.78 -0.58
CA SER A 82 -9.10 -2.95 -1.38
C SER A 82 -8.80 -3.63 -2.71
N ASP A 83 -8.71 -2.83 -3.76
CA ASP A 83 -8.41 -3.29 -5.12
C ASP A 83 -6.90 -3.18 -5.42
N VAL A 84 -6.21 -2.32 -4.65
CA VAL A 84 -4.77 -2.08 -4.67
C VAL A 84 -4.22 -2.09 -3.23
N VAL A 85 -3.04 -2.68 -3.06
CA VAL A 85 -2.18 -2.40 -1.92
C VAL A 85 -0.95 -1.65 -2.41
N TRP A 86 -0.71 -0.45 -1.87
CA TRP A 86 0.35 0.47 -2.30
C TRP A 86 1.39 0.63 -1.20
N LEU A 87 2.59 0.07 -1.39
CA LEU A 87 3.69 0.14 -0.43
C LEU A 87 4.64 1.24 -0.86
N ARG A 88 4.54 2.41 -0.24
CA ARG A 88 5.44 3.51 -0.61
C ARG A 88 6.88 3.23 -0.15
N GLY A 89 7.83 3.75 -0.92
CA GLY A 89 9.26 3.67 -0.62
C GLY A 89 9.70 4.34 0.68
N GLY A 90 10.94 4.06 1.08
CA GLY A 90 11.54 4.53 2.33
C GLY A 90 12.59 3.54 2.82
N ASN A 91 12.63 3.29 4.12
CA ASN A 91 13.51 2.27 4.70
C ASN A 91 12.89 0.87 4.58
N THR A 92 13.47 0.05 3.70
CA THR A 92 12.99 -1.32 3.40
C THR A 92 13.10 -2.26 4.61
N PHE A 93 14.09 -2.09 5.49
CA PHE A 93 14.23 -2.94 6.68
C PHE A 93 13.11 -2.68 7.69
N VAL A 94 12.76 -1.41 7.89
CA VAL A 94 11.63 -1.01 8.73
C VAL A 94 10.32 -1.54 8.15
N LEU A 95 10.11 -1.37 6.84
CA LEU A 95 8.93 -1.89 6.16
C LEU A 95 8.82 -3.42 6.30
N ARG A 96 9.91 -4.16 6.02
CA ARG A 96 9.93 -5.62 6.15
C ARG A 96 9.61 -6.07 7.57
N SER A 97 10.15 -5.39 8.58
CA SER A 97 9.88 -5.66 9.98
C SER A 97 8.39 -5.49 10.33
N ARG A 98 7.75 -4.41 9.85
CA ARG A 98 6.32 -4.16 10.07
C ARG A 98 5.41 -5.15 9.36
N LEU A 99 5.76 -5.53 8.13
CA LEU A 99 5.07 -6.58 7.40
C LEU A 99 5.08 -7.91 8.17
N ALA A 100 6.23 -8.28 8.76
CA ALA A 100 6.34 -9.51 9.56
C ALA A 100 5.52 -9.45 10.85
N GLN A 101 5.58 -8.32 11.58
CA GLN A 101 4.90 -8.15 12.88
C GLN A 101 3.37 -8.14 12.76
N SER A 102 2.85 -7.70 11.61
CA SER A 102 1.41 -7.64 11.32
C SER A 102 0.89 -8.86 10.57
N GLY A 103 1.76 -9.74 10.06
CA GLY A 103 1.38 -10.84 9.15
C GLY A 103 0.94 -10.38 7.75
N ALA A 104 1.09 -9.09 7.43
CA ALA A 104 0.69 -8.52 6.16
C ALA A 104 1.49 -9.09 4.97
N ASP A 105 2.73 -9.52 5.18
CA ASP A 105 3.54 -10.15 4.14
C ASP A 105 2.88 -11.41 3.57
N ALA A 106 2.43 -12.32 4.43
CA ALA A 106 1.78 -13.56 4.02
C ALA A 106 0.46 -13.27 3.29
N ILE A 107 -0.37 -12.38 3.85
CA ILE A 107 -1.68 -12.01 3.30
C ILE A 107 -1.53 -11.35 1.93
N ILE A 108 -0.64 -10.35 1.80
CA ILE A 108 -0.40 -9.66 0.52
C ILE A 108 0.11 -10.67 -0.52
N THR A 109 1.03 -11.56 -0.13
CA THR A 109 1.57 -12.58 -1.04
C THR A 109 0.48 -13.51 -1.57
N GLU A 110 -0.42 -14.00 -0.72
CA GLU A 110 -1.58 -14.81 -1.10
C GLU A 110 -2.46 -14.05 -2.11
N LEU A 111 -2.96 -12.87 -1.73
CA LEU A 111 -3.90 -12.10 -2.54
C LEU A 111 -3.32 -11.71 -3.91
N VAL A 112 -2.02 -11.39 -3.96
CA VAL A 112 -1.32 -11.04 -5.21
C VAL A 112 -1.17 -12.26 -6.12
N ARG A 113 -0.82 -13.43 -5.56
CA ARG A 113 -0.71 -14.69 -6.32
C ARG A 113 -2.03 -15.11 -6.92
N ASP A 114 -3.09 -15.04 -6.12
CA ASP A 114 -4.47 -15.33 -6.54
C ASP A 114 -5.04 -14.26 -7.49
N GLY A 115 -4.32 -13.16 -7.69
CA GLY A 115 -4.74 -12.07 -8.56
C GLY A 115 -5.92 -11.27 -8.01
N ARG A 116 -6.21 -11.39 -6.71
CA ARG A 116 -7.32 -10.73 -6.02
C ARG A 116 -7.05 -9.25 -5.74
N ILE A 117 -5.78 -8.88 -5.57
CA ILE A 117 -5.35 -7.50 -5.38
C ILE A 117 -4.23 -7.13 -6.37
N VAL A 118 -4.14 -5.85 -6.74
CA VAL A 118 -2.98 -5.29 -7.45
C VAL A 118 -1.94 -4.82 -6.43
N TYR A 119 -0.68 -5.19 -6.63
CA TYR A 119 0.42 -4.68 -5.81
C TYR A 119 1.06 -3.46 -6.47
N GLY A 120 1.28 -2.40 -5.70
CA GLY A 120 1.94 -1.17 -6.10
C GLY A 120 3.01 -0.72 -5.13
#